data_AF-A0A3A4YUF8-F1
#
_entry.id   AF-A0A3A4YUF8-F1
#
_cell.length_a   1.000
_cell.length_b   1.000
_cell.length_c   1.000
_cell.angle_alpha   90.00
_cell.angle_beta   90.00
_cell.angle_gamma   90.00
#
_symmetry.space_group_name_H-M   'P 1'
#
loop_
_entity.id
_entity.type
_entity.pdbx_description
1 polymer ?
#
loop_
_entity_poly.entity_id
_entity_poly.type
_entity_poly.pdbx_seq_one_letter_code
_entity_poly.pdbx_strand_id
1 'polypeptide(L)'
;MLDVGRHPNIRLLAYSELEKIEGEAGNFKATVRRKARYVEEDKCTGCGACKEKCPTVVPDSFNEGLGTRKAIYSYFAQGIPSTHTIDPDHCRQLNGKKCGVCAKTCQAKAINFEQKDRIVEIQVGSIIVAAGYDVFDPKSIPEYRYGEIPNVVTAIEFERLLSASGPTSGHLDRPSDRALEAELEEVEKKVERSRKALDKYEEKYGEKSIDFITKFRAGQYGDDSDKAKWAEKYEEFLPLEKSYEDLKQKVSGITVAKRLAFVQCVGSRDFRFYPFCSGYCCMHSIKEAIIAHEHERETASTIFGMDIRAVGKGFEEYKIRGGNHSNITYVRGRVAEITEGPGRNPVVTYEDTKERKVKSQEFDMVILATACAPTRGIAELAKTLGVELDKYNFIKTSPLSPVDTTVPGIFVCGCAQAPMDVPESVAQASSAAARAAEIAFQSDLEKERAVAC
;
A
#
# COMPACT_ATOMS: atom_id res chain seq x y z
N MET A 1 19.32 4.82 0.83
CA MET A 1 18.54 6.04 0.56
C MET A 1 19.10 7.28 1.25
N LEU A 2 19.54 7.20 2.51
CA LEU A 2 20.14 8.34 3.21
C LEU A 2 21.35 8.94 2.44
N ASP A 3 22.22 8.08 1.91
CA ASP A 3 23.41 8.52 1.16
C ASP A 3 23.04 9.33 -0.08
N VAL A 4 22.06 8.87 -0.86
CA VAL A 4 21.54 9.58 -2.04
C VAL A 4 21.04 10.98 -1.68
N GLY A 5 20.37 11.13 -0.52
CA GLY A 5 19.86 12.42 -0.05
C GLY A 5 20.93 13.42 0.42
N ARG A 6 22.19 12.98 0.60
CA ARG A 6 23.30 13.81 1.10
C ARG A 6 24.52 13.81 0.20
N HIS A 7 24.46 13.12 -0.94
CA HIS A 7 25.62 12.94 -1.80
C HIS A 7 25.95 14.25 -2.54
N PRO A 8 27.20 14.72 -2.54
CA PRO A 8 27.56 16.03 -3.11
C PRO A 8 27.34 16.11 -4.63
N ASN A 9 27.43 14.98 -5.33
CA ASN A 9 27.23 14.89 -6.78
C ASN A 9 25.82 14.41 -7.19
N ILE A 10 24.87 14.27 -6.25
CA ILE A 10 23.50 13.87 -6.58
C ILE A 10 22.54 14.98 -6.15
N ARG A 11 21.79 15.51 -7.12
CA ARG A 11 20.68 16.42 -6.84
C ARG A 11 19.36 15.64 -6.84
N LEU A 12 18.84 15.33 -5.66
CA LEU A 12 17.55 14.65 -5.50
C LEU A 12 16.38 15.62 -5.73
N LEU A 13 15.58 15.37 -6.77
CA LEU A 13 14.35 16.10 -7.06
C LEU A 13 13.12 15.25 -6.72
N ALA A 14 12.89 15.02 -5.43
CA ALA A 14 11.73 14.27 -4.99
C ALA A 14 10.42 15.04 -5.25
N TYR A 15 9.30 14.32 -5.42
CA TYR A 15 7.99 14.91 -5.74
C TYR A 15 8.05 15.79 -7.01
N SER A 16 8.74 15.28 -8.03
CA SER A 16 8.94 15.93 -9.31
C SER A 16 8.77 14.92 -10.44
N GLU A 17 8.35 15.37 -11.62
CA GLU A 17 8.11 14.53 -12.79
C GLU A 17 8.75 15.13 -14.03
N LEU A 18 9.23 14.27 -14.92
CA LEU A 18 9.76 14.66 -16.21
C LEU A 18 8.60 15.02 -17.15
N GLU A 19 8.64 16.21 -17.75
CA GLU A 19 7.61 16.65 -18.71
C GLU A 19 8.05 16.50 -20.16
N LYS A 20 9.32 16.78 -20.43
CA LYS A 20 9.85 16.86 -21.79
C LYS A 20 11.34 16.55 -21.80
N ILE A 21 11.77 15.83 -22.82
CA ILE A 21 13.18 15.68 -23.18
C ILE A 21 13.39 16.23 -24.59
N GLU A 22 14.53 16.89 -24.80
CA GLU A 22 14.99 17.37 -26.11
C GLU A 22 16.49 17.08 -26.25
N GLY A 23 16.97 16.98 -27.49
CA GLY A 23 18.37 16.72 -27.79
C GLY A 23 18.66 15.25 -28.06
N GLU A 24 19.93 14.88 -27.92
CA GLU A 24 20.46 13.57 -28.30
C GLU A 24 21.52 13.10 -27.30
N ALA A 25 22.03 11.88 -27.49
CA ALA A 25 23.06 11.29 -26.64
C ALA A 25 24.24 12.25 -26.41
N GLY A 26 24.60 12.48 -25.16
CA GLY A 26 25.65 13.42 -24.76
C GLY A 26 25.17 14.86 -24.54
N ASN A 27 23.97 15.23 -24.99
CA ASN A 27 23.46 16.60 -24.92
C ASN A 27 21.93 16.68 -24.84
N PHE A 28 21.32 16.11 -23.80
CA PHE A 28 19.90 16.24 -23.54
C PHE A 28 19.56 17.47 -22.69
N LYS A 29 18.42 18.07 -22.98
CA LYS A 29 17.76 19.07 -22.14
C LYS A 29 16.47 18.46 -21.57
N ALA A 30 16.46 18.23 -20.26
CA ALA A 30 15.31 17.71 -19.53
C ALA A 30 14.51 18.85 -18.89
N THR A 31 13.21 18.88 -19.11
CA THR A 31 12.26 19.78 -18.43
C THR A 31 11.55 19.01 -17.33
N VAL A 32 11.76 19.40 -16.07
CA VAL A 32 11.23 18.71 -14.89
C VAL A 32 10.26 19.63 -14.15
N ARG A 33 9.03 19.16 -13.94
CA ARG A 33 8.05 19.81 -13.07
C ARG A 33 8.29 19.37 -11.63
N ARG A 34 8.67 20.32 -10.78
CA ARG A 34 8.68 20.17 -9.32
C ARG A 34 7.29 20.52 -8.80
N LYS A 35 6.58 19.53 -8.26
CA LYS A 35 5.21 19.73 -7.75
C LYS A 35 5.23 20.53 -6.44
N ALA A 36 4.23 21.37 -6.25
CA ALA A 36 4.07 22.10 -4.99
C ALA A 36 3.77 21.14 -3.84
N ARG A 37 4.65 21.09 -2.83
CA ARG A 37 4.39 20.36 -1.58
C ARG A 37 3.46 21.12 -0.64
N TYR A 38 3.30 22.43 -0.88
CA TYR A 38 2.76 23.43 0.05
C TYR A 38 3.53 23.51 1.38
N VAL A 39 4.77 23.02 1.36
CA VAL A 39 5.72 23.02 2.46
C VAL A 39 7.10 23.35 1.87
N GLU A 40 7.75 24.38 2.38
CA GLU A 40 9.10 24.77 1.97
C GLU A 40 10.12 23.76 2.53
N GLU A 41 10.78 23.04 1.62
CA GLU A 41 11.71 21.94 1.92
C GLU A 41 12.83 22.40 2.86
N ASP A 42 13.46 23.54 2.58
CA ASP A 42 14.61 24.07 3.32
C ASP A 42 14.28 24.50 4.76
N LYS A 43 13.00 24.73 5.07
CA LYS A 43 12.53 25.13 6.40
C LYS A 43 11.94 23.97 7.18
N CYS A 44 11.50 22.92 6.51
CA CYS A 44 10.80 21.82 7.16
C CYS A 44 11.77 20.97 7.98
N THR A 45 11.48 20.78 9.26
CA THR A 45 12.29 19.94 10.15
C THR A 45 11.81 18.49 10.22
N GLY A 46 10.70 18.15 9.56
CA GLY A 46 10.14 16.80 9.60
C GLY A 46 9.49 16.39 10.94
N CYS A 47 9.27 17.32 11.88
CA CYS A 47 8.87 16.99 13.26
C CYS A 47 7.47 16.37 13.45
N GLY A 48 6.56 16.44 12.47
CA GLY A 48 5.24 15.79 12.54
C GLY A 48 4.14 16.55 13.31
N ALA A 49 4.43 17.62 14.05
CA ALA A 49 3.43 18.36 14.83
C ALA A 49 2.23 18.86 13.99
N CYS A 50 2.47 19.18 12.72
CA CYS A 50 1.43 19.59 11.78
C CYS A 50 0.48 18.44 11.37
N LYS A 51 1.00 17.21 11.26
CA LYS A 51 0.23 15.99 10.97
C LYS A 51 -0.72 15.69 12.12
N GLU A 52 -0.24 15.73 13.37
CA GLU A 52 -1.05 15.43 14.56
C GLU A 52 -2.30 16.32 14.69
N LYS A 53 -2.17 17.60 14.34
CA LYS A 53 -3.29 18.56 14.47
C LYS A 53 -4.20 18.62 13.24
N CYS A 54 -3.86 17.93 12.15
CA CYS A 54 -4.67 17.98 10.94
C CYS A 54 -6.02 17.24 11.15
N PRO A 55 -7.17 17.91 10.92
CA PRO A 55 -8.48 17.30 11.13
C PRO A 55 -8.96 16.44 9.97
N THR A 56 -8.30 16.50 8.81
CA THR A 56 -8.68 15.67 7.65
C THR A 56 -8.00 14.32 7.73
N VAL A 57 -8.79 13.25 7.66
CA VAL A 57 -8.35 11.86 7.58
C VAL A 57 -8.54 11.38 6.14
N VAL A 58 -7.55 10.70 5.59
CA VAL A 58 -7.51 10.20 4.21
C VAL A 58 -6.97 8.76 4.25
N PRO A 59 -7.42 7.84 3.37
CA PRO A 59 -6.78 6.53 3.24
C PRO A 59 -5.27 6.65 2.99
N ASP A 60 -4.48 5.81 3.65
CA ASP A 60 -3.03 5.81 3.51
C ASP A 60 -2.59 4.96 2.32
N SER A 61 -2.24 5.63 1.22
CA SER A 61 -1.81 4.98 -0.02
C SER A 61 -0.51 4.17 0.15
N PHE A 62 0.40 4.55 1.05
CA PHE A 62 1.63 3.78 1.29
C PHE A 62 1.33 2.46 2.01
N ASN A 63 0.25 2.43 2.79
CA ASN A 63 -0.24 1.24 3.47
C ASN A 63 -1.38 0.55 2.71
N GLU A 64 -1.45 0.72 1.38
CA GLU A 64 -2.46 0.09 0.51
C GLU A 64 -3.92 0.37 0.95
N GLY A 65 -4.16 1.49 1.63
CA GLY A 65 -5.48 1.82 2.18
C GLY A 65 -5.89 1.05 3.44
N LEU A 66 -5.04 0.17 3.97
CA LEU A 66 -5.26 -0.60 5.21
C LEU A 66 -5.11 0.24 6.50
N GLY A 67 -4.84 1.53 6.34
CA GLY A 67 -4.70 2.50 7.41
C GLY A 67 -5.11 3.89 6.94
N THR A 68 -4.97 4.86 7.83
CA THR A 68 -5.29 6.25 7.51
C THR A 68 -4.11 7.17 7.73
N ARG A 69 -4.03 8.20 6.90
CA ARG A 69 -3.11 9.34 7.03
C ARG A 69 -3.90 10.63 7.16
N LYS A 70 -3.17 11.74 7.26
CA LYS A 70 -3.73 13.09 7.25
C LYS A 70 -3.48 13.77 5.91
N ALA A 71 -4.19 14.86 5.64
CA ALA A 71 -3.96 15.64 4.42
C ALA A 71 -2.55 16.22 4.35
N ILE A 72 -1.95 16.61 5.48
CA ILE A 72 -0.50 16.87 5.58
C ILE A 72 0.21 15.63 6.10
N TYR A 73 1.19 15.13 5.36
CA TYR A 73 1.78 13.82 5.61
C TYR A 73 3.26 13.77 5.21
N SER A 74 3.98 12.80 5.76
CA SER A 74 5.19 12.24 5.15
C SER A 74 4.80 10.90 4.49
N TYR A 75 5.42 10.54 3.36
CA TYR A 75 5.01 9.34 2.61
C TYR A 75 5.21 8.06 3.43
N PHE A 76 6.32 7.96 4.15
CA PHE A 76 6.58 6.96 5.18
C PHE A 76 7.60 7.50 6.20
N ALA A 77 7.79 6.81 7.32
CA ALA A 77 8.58 7.32 8.45
C ALA A 77 10.05 7.63 8.08
N GLN A 78 10.67 6.80 7.24
CA GLN A 78 12.06 6.94 6.80
C GLN A 78 12.19 7.60 5.41
N GLY A 79 11.15 8.32 4.98
CA GLY A 79 11.12 9.01 3.68
C GLY A 79 12.24 10.04 3.54
N ILE A 80 12.90 10.05 2.38
CA ILE A 80 13.94 11.02 2.01
C ILE A 80 13.46 11.79 0.77
N PRO A 81 13.44 13.14 0.78
CA PRO A 81 13.76 14.02 1.91
C PRO A 81 12.74 13.87 3.06
N SER A 82 13.16 14.16 4.29
CA SER A 82 12.30 14.12 5.48
C SER A 82 11.37 15.35 5.58
N THR A 83 10.75 15.69 4.46
CA THR A 83 9.86 16.84 4.28
C THR A 83 8.41 16.36 4.20
N HIS A 84 7.51 17.10 4.83
CA HIS A 84 6.07 16.86 4.69
C HIS A 84 5.52 17.42 3.37
N THR A 85 4.39 16.88 2.92
CA THR A 85 3.62 17.34 1.77
C THR A 85 2.17 17.51 2.19
N ILE A 86 1.49 18.53 1.65
CA ILE A 86 0.04 18.68 1.75
C ILE A 86 -0.60 18.14 0.48
N ASP A 87 -1.51 17.19 0.66
CA ASP A 87 -2.40 16.67 -0.37
C ASP A 87 -3.47 17.73 -0.73
N PRO A 88 -3.42 18.32 -1.94
CA PRO A 88 -4.34 19.38 -2.32
C PRO A 88 -5.79 18.90 -2.41
N ASP A 89 -6.02 17.67 -2.85
CA ASP A 89 -7.36 17.13 -3.09
C ASP A 89 -8.15 16.98 -1.79
N HIS A 90 -7.45 16.76 -0.67
CA HIS A 90 -8.07 16.55 0.64
C HIS A 90 -7.89 17.72 1.62
N CYS A 91 -7.01 18.68 1.31
CA CYS A 91 -6.74 19.80 2.22
C CYS A 91 -7.92 20.78 2.28
N ARG A 92 -8.48 20.98 3.48
CA ARG A 92 -9.59 21.94 3.71
C ARG A 92 -9.22 23.36 3.28
N GLN A 93 -8.01 23.83 3.60
CA GLN A 93 -7.59 25.21 3.30
C GLN A 93 -7.43 25.45 1.79
N LEU A 94 -6.81 24.51 1.08
CA LEU A 94 -6.60 24.60 -0.37
C LEU A 94 -7.94 24.48 -1.12
N ASN A 95 -8.90 23.74 -0.56
CA ASN A 95 -10.26 23.61 -1.08
C ASN A 95 -11.23 24.70 -0.55
N GLY A 96 -10.71 25.86 -0.13
CA GLY A 96 -11.52 27.05 0.22
C GLY A 96 -12.30 26.97 1.54
N LYS A 97 -12.11 25.94 2.36
CA LYS A 97 -12.75 25.81 3.68
C LYS A 97 -11.87 26.44 4.77
N LYS A 98 -12.51 27.01 5.81
CA LYS A 98 -11.81 27.62 6.96
C LYS A 98 -10.93 26.59 7.68
N CYS A 99 -9.61 26.66 7.50
CA CYS A 99 -8.62 25.81 8.16
C CYS A 99 -7.29 26.59 8.34
N GLY A 100 -6.14 25.90 8.34
CA GLY A 100 -4.81 26.50 8.53
C GLY A 100 -4.13 26.12 9.86
N VAL A 101 -4.64 25.12 10.57
CA VAL A 101 -4.05 24.66 11.84
C VAL A 101 -2.59 24.20 11.68
N CYS A 102 -2.26 23.53 10.57
CA CYS A 102 -0.88 23.10 10.31
C CYS A 102 0.10 24.28 10.20
N ALA A 103 -0.32 25.39 9.59
CA ALA A 103 0.50 26.61 9.50
C ALA A 103 0.68 27.26 10.87
N LYS A 104 -0.38 27.32 11.69
CA LYS A 104 -0.32 27.88 13.05
C LYS A 104 0.58 27.07 13.99
N THR A 105 0.56 25.75 13.86
CA THR A 105 1.36 24.84 14.69
C THR A 105 2.82 24.75 14.24
N CYS A 106 3.13 25.07 12.98
CA CYS A 106 4.47 24.94 12.42
C CYS A 106 5.43 26.04 12.93
N GLN A 107 6.26 25.69 13.93
CA GLN A 107 7.27 26.60 14.49
C GLN A 107 8.31 27.07 13.44
N ALA A 108 8.68 26.20 12.51
CA ALA A 108 9.63 26.52 11.45
C ALA A 108 9.05 27.41 10.33
N LYS A 109 7.73 27.71 10.38
CA LYS A 109 7.02 28.51 9.36
C LYS A 109 7.27 28.00 7.93
N ALA A 110 7.25 26.67 7.78
CA ALA A 110 7.51 25.99 6.50
C ALA A 110 6.25 25.86 5.63
N ILE A 111 5.03 25.96 6.19
CA ILE A 111 3.79 25.80 5.43
C ILE A 111 3.56 27.01 4.50
N ASN A 112 3.37 26.75 3.22
CA ASN A 112 3.08 27.76 2.20
C ASN A 112 1.97 27.30 1.26
N PHE A 113 0.73 27.73 1.51
CA PHE A 113 -0.43 27.36 0.68
C PHE A 113 -0.44 28.01 -0.71
N GLU A 114 0.38 29.05 -0.92
CA GLU A 114 0.48 29.75 -2.21
C GLU A 114 1.61 29.19 -3.08
N GLN A 115 2.32 28.17 -2.60
CA GLN A 115 3.38 27.51 -3.37
C GLN A 115 2.79 26.96 -4.67
N LYS A 116 3.46 27.26 -5.79
CA LYS A 116 3.12 26.76 -7.12
C LYS A 116 4.15 25.76 -7.59
N ASP A 117 3.74 24.92 -8.52
CA ASP A 117 4.65 24.08 -9.31
C ASP A 117 5.74 24.94 -9.94
N ARG A 118 6.95 24.39 -10.02
CA ARG A 118 8.11 25.05 -10.62
C ARG A 118 8.66 24.19 -11.74
N ILE A 119 8.96 24.80 -12.88
CA ILE A 119 9.66 24.13 -13.97
C ILE A 119 11.16 24.36 -13.81
N VAL A 120 11.93 23.28 -13.90
CA VAL A 120 13.39 23.31 -13.85
C VAL A 120 13.94 22.64 -15.10
N GLU A 121 14.82 23.35 -15.80
CA GLU A 121 15.55 22.79 -16.93
C GLU A 121 16.90 22.24 -16.45
N ILE A 122 17.27 21.07 -16.97
CA ILE A 122 18.48 20.35 -16.58
C ILE A 122 19.18 19.86 -17.83
N GLN A 123 20.43 20.25 -18.02
CA GLN A 123 21.27 19.66 -19.06
C GLN A 123 21.86 18.34 -18.54
N VAL A 124 21.71 17.26 -19.29
CA VAL A 124 22.23 15.93 -18.93
C VAL A 124 22.85 15.23 -20.15
N GLY A 125 23.93 14.49 -19.96
CA GLY A 125 24.57 13.73 -21.04
C GLY A 125 23.86 12.41 -21.37
N SER A 126 23.22 11.81 -20.37
CA SER A 126 22.59 10.49 -20.48
C SER A 126 21.41 10.38 -19.50
N ILE A 127 20.49 9.46 -19.78
CA ILE A 127 19.28 9.23 -18.98
C ILE A 127 19.21 7.76 -18.61
N ILE A 128 18.82 7.46 -17.36
CA ILE A 128 18.53 6.08 -16.91
C ILE A 128 17.09 6.05 -16.42
N VAL A 129 16.29 5.14 -16.98
CA VAL A 129 14.91 4.90 -16.57
C VAL A 129 14.86 3.79 -15.54
N ALA A 130 14.47 4.16 -14.32
CA ALA A 130 14.32 3.24 -13.19
C ALA A 130 12.90 3.37 -12.58
N ALA A 131 11.88 3.47 -13.44
CA ALA A 131 10.50 3.74 -13.04
C ALA A 131 9.82 2.58 -12.27
N GLY A 132 10.48 1.42 -12.17
CA GLY A 132 9.98 0.27 -11.41
C GLY A 132 8.76 -0.38 -12.05
N TYR A 133 7.82 -0.81 -11.20
CA TYR A 133 6.65 -1.61 -11.58
C TYR A 133 5.45 -1.28 -10.67
N ASP A 134 4.27 -1.72 -11.09
CA ASP A 134 3.05 -1.78 -10.27
C ASP A 134 2.67 -3.25 -10.02
N VAL A 135 1.79 -3.51 -9.07
CA VAL A 135 1.24 -4.86 -8.86
C VAL A 135 -0.05 -5.05 -9.66
N PHE A 136 -0.24 -6.25 -10.20
CA PHE A 136 -1.48 -6.64 -10.87
C PHE A 136 -2.69 -6.56 -9.93
N ASP A 137 -3.80 -5.98 -10.40
CA ASP A 137 -5.06 -5.91 -9.67
C ASP A 137 -5.82 -7.25 -9.75
N PRO A 138 -5.92 -8.02 -8.64
CA PRO A 138 -6.57 -9.32 -8.63
C PRO A 138 -8.09 -9.26 -8.79
N LYS A 139 -8.73 -8.08 -8.77
CA LYS A 139 -10.17 -7.96 -9.10
C LYS A 139 -10.51 -8.48 -10.50
N SER A 140 -9.50 -8.53 -11.37
CA SER A 140 -9.62 -9.12 -12.71
C SER A 140 -9.80 -10.65 -12.69
N ILE A 141 -9.66 -11.31 -11.54
CA ILE A 141 -9.87 -12.74 -11.31
C ILE A 141 -11.02 -12.91 -10.32
N PRO A 142 -12.29 -12.90 -10.79
CA PRO A 142 -13.46 -12.95 -9.91
C PRO A 142 -13.50 -14.18 -9.02
N GLU A 143 -12.92 -15.29 -9.48
CA GLU A 143 -12.87 -16.56 -8.74
C GLU A 143 -12.09 -16.45 -7.43
N TYR A 144 -11.23 -15.41 -7.27
CA TYR A 144 -10.47 -15.17 -6.05
C TYR A 144 -11.13 -14.19 -5.08
N ARG A 145 -12.24 -13.54 -5.49
CA ARG A 145 -13.09 -12.69 -4.63
C ARG A 145 -12.34 -11.62 -3.83
N TYR A 146 -11.22 -11.13 -4.39
CA TYR A 146 -10.45 -10.03 -3.83
C TYR A 146 -11.29 -8.74 -3.81
N GLY A 147 -11.36 -8.09 -2.64
CA GLY A 147 -12.22 -6.93 -2.40
C GLY A 147 -13.67 -7.27 -2.00
N GLU A 148 -14.08 -8.54 -2.07
CA GLU A 148 -15.37 -9.00 -1.54
C GLU A 148 -15.19 -9.68 -0.17
N ILE A 149 -14.22 -10.58 -0.08
CA ILE A 149 -13.84 -11.26 1.17
C ILE A 149 -12.72 -10.43 1.82
N PRO A 150 -12.92 -9.81 2.99
CA PRO A 150 -11.94 -8.89 3.59
C PRO A 150 -10.59 -9.55 3.86
N ASN A 151 -10.60 -10.85 4.17
CA ASN A 151 -9.41 -11.62 4.54
C ASN A 151 -8.69 -12.21 3.32
N VAL A 152 -9.08 -11.82 2.10
CA VAL A 152 -8.29 -12.05 0.88
C VAL A 152 -7.56 -10.75 0.58
N VAL A 153 -6.24 -10.77 0.77
CA VAL A 153 -5.34 -9.64 0.58
C VAL A 153 -4.29 -9.95 -0.49
N THR A 154 -3.70 -8.93 -1.08
CA THR A 154 -2.50 -9.04 -1.90
C THR A 154 -1.25 -9.22 -1.05
N ALA A 155 -0.18 -9.71 -1.66
CA ALA A 155 1.10 -9.82 -0.98
C ALA A 155 1.65 -8.46 -0.53
N ILE A 156 1.45 -7.37 -1.29
CA ILE A 156 1.90 -6.04 -0.88
C ILE A 156 1.10 -5.53 0.32
N GLU A 157 -0.21 -5.77 0.37
CA GLU A 157 -1.05 -5.50 1.54
C GLU A 157 -0.56 -6.29 2.76
N PHE A 158 -0.25 -7.58 2.58
CA PHE A 158 0.27 -8.42 3.65
C PHE A 158 1.66 -7.96 4.15
N GLU A 159 2.54 -7.50 3.27
CA GLU A 159 3.81 -6.86 3.64
C GLU A 159 3.58 -5.59 4.47
N ARG A 160 2.55 -4.80 4.16
CA ARG A 160 2.18 -3.65 4.98
C ARG A 160 1.71 -4.09 6.36
N LEU A 161 0.88 -5.12 6.47
CA LEU A 161 0.44 -5.68 7.76
C LEU A 161 1.64 -6.20 8.58
N LEU A 162 2.53 -6.97 7.96
CA LEU A 162 3.73 -7.50 8.62
C LEU A 162 4.74 -6.43 9.03
N SER A 163 4.71 -5.24 8.43
CA SER A 163 5.67 -4.18 8.74
C SER A 163 5.48 -3.64 10.15
N ALA A 164 6.57 -3.53 10.91
CA ALA A 164 6.58 -2.83 12.21
C ALA A 164 6.15 -1.34 12.11
N SER A 165 6.34 -0.73 10.94
CA SER A 165 5.87 0.65 10.64
C SER A 165 4.52 0.68 9.92
N GLY A 166 3.90 -0.48 9.75
CA GLY A 166 2.64 -0.69 9.07
C GLY A 166 1.43 -0.47 9.99
N PRO A 167 0.22 -0.66 9.45
CA PRO A 167 -1.02 -0.30 10.14
C PRO A 167 -1.39 -1.25 11.29
N THR A 168 -0.76 -2.42 11.39
CA THR A 168 -0.92 -3.38 12.51
C THR A 168 0.38 -3.55 13.31
N SER A 169 1.41 -2.73 13.05
CA SER A 169 2.72 -2.82 13.72
C SER A 169 3.38 -4.22 13.68
N GLY A 170 3.05 -5.02 12.67
CA GLY A 170 3.53 -6.39 12.52
C GLY A 170 2.63 -7.47 13.12
N HIS A 171 1.52 -7.11 13.78
CA HIS A 171 0.53 -8.08 14.25
C HIS A 171 -0.30 -8.64 13.08
N LEU A 172 -0.59 -9.93 13.14
CA LEU A 172 -1.33 -10.68 12.12
C LEU A 172 -2.85 -10.55 12.30
N ASP A 173 -3.31 -9.31 12.41
CA ASP A 173 -4.73 -9.01 12.58
C ASP A 173 -5.45 -9.17 11.24
N ARG A 174 -6.56 -9.90 11.23
CA ARG A 174 -7.38 -10.06 10.01
C ARG A 174 -8.06 -8.74 9.67
N PRO A 175 -8.13 -8.35 8.38
CA PRO A 175 -8.88 -7.16 7.97
C PRO A 175 -10.36 -7.17 8.43
N SER A 176 -11.02 -8.34 8.45
CA SER A 176 -12.38 -8.48 8.99
C SER A 176 -12.50 -8.08 10.45
N ASP A 177 -11.50 -8.43 11.25
CA ASP A 177 -11.48 -8.23 12.70
C ASP A 177 -11.30 -6.75 13.02
N ARG A 178 -10.38 -6.09 12.32
CA ARG A 178 -10.17 -4.65 12.43
C ARG A 178 -11.39 -3.84 12.02
N ALA A 179 -12.13 -4.31 11.00
CA ALA A 179 -13.38 -3.69 10.61
C ALA A 179 -14.45 -3.80 11.71
N LEU A 180 -14.52 -4.96 12.39
CA LEU A 180 -15.41 -5.16 13.55
C LEU A 180 -15.02 -4.28 14.74
N GLU A 181 -13.72 -4.14 15.04
CA GLU A 181 -13.22 -3.25 16.10
C GLU A 181 -13.58 -1.78 15.82
N ALA A 182 -13.40 -1.33 14.57
CA ALA A 182 -13.76 0.03 14.16
C ALA A 182 -15.28 0.26 14.24
N GLU A 183 -16.09 -0.75 13.88
CA GLU A 183 -17.54 -0.70 14.03
C GLU A 183 -17.95 -0.61 15.50
N LEU A 184 -17.32 -1.41 16.38
CA LEU A 184 -17.56 -1.36 17.82
C LEU A 184 -17.27 0.03 18.40
N GLU A 185 -16.13 0.65 18.04
CA GLU A 185 -15.75 1.99 18.52
C GLU A 185 -16.79 3.06 18.11
N GLU A 186 -17.32 2.98 16.88
CA GLU A 186 -18.35 3.89 16.40
C GLU A 186 -19.71 3.67 17.07
N VAL A 187 -20.09 2.42 17.33
CA VAL A 187 -21.31 2.09 18.05
C VAL A 187 -21.21 2.49 19.51
N GLU A 188 -20.07 2.26 20.16
CA GLU A 188 -19.81 2.67 21.55
C GLU A 188 -19.99 4.19 21.73
N LYS A 189 -19.42 5.01 20.84
CA LYS A 189 -19.62 6.48 20.86
C LYS A 189 -21.10 6.87 20.74
N LYS A 190 -21.90 6.12 19.97
CA LYS A 190 -23.35 6.36 19.84
C LYS A 190 -24.09 5.96 21.11
N VAL A 191 -23.78 4.79 21.67
CA VAL A 191 -24.33 4.30 22.94
C VAL A 191 -24.04 5.28 24.07
N GLU A 192 -22.81 5.77 24.20
CA GLU A 192 -22.46 6.76 25.22
C GLU A 192 -23.24 8.07 25.09
N ARG A 193 -23.43 8.56 23.85
CA ARG A 193 -24.21 9.78 23.58
C ARG A 193 -25.67 9.60 23.92
N SER A 194 -26.26 8.47 23.53
CA SER A 194 -27.65 8.15 23.83
C SER A 194 -27.86 7.91 25.33
N ARG A 195 -26.95 7.22 26.01
CA ARG A 195 -26.99 7.00 27.46
C ARG A 195 -26.92 8.32 28.22
N LYS A 196 -25.99 9.22 27.88
CA LYS A 196 -25.94 10.59 28.45
C LYS A 196 -27.21 11.41 28.20
N ALA A 197 -27.95 11.14 27.12
CA ALA A 197 -29.23 11.79 26.87
C ALA A 197 -30.33 11.22 27.77
N LEU A 198 -30.35 9.90 27.99
CA LEU A 198 -31.28 9.22 28.90
C LEU A 198 -31.01 9.60 30.36
N ASP A 199 -29.75 9.66 30.80
CA ASP A 199 -29.37 10.04 32.17
C ASP A 199 -29.97 11.39 32.58
N LYS A 200 -30.04 12.36 31.65
CA LYS A 200 -30.68 13.66 31.91
C LYS A 200 -32.18 13.55 32.19
N TYR A 201 -32.86 12.61 31.53
CA TYR A 201 -34.28 12.34 31.78
C TYR A 201 -34.47 11.59 33.10
N GLU A 202 -33.61 10.60 33.37
CA GLU A 202 -33.62 9.85 34.63
C GLU A 202 -33.40 10.77 35.84
N GLU A 203 -32.44 11.69 35.75
CA GLU A 203 -32.18 12.70 36.78
C GLU A 203 -33.35 13.69 36.93
N LYS A 204 -33.95 14.11 35.81
CA LYS A 204 -35.08 15.05 35.81
C LYS A 204 -36.33 14.47 36.47
N TYR A 205 -36.59 13.18 36.25
CA TYR A 205 -37.81 12.51 36.70
C TYR A 205 -37.61 11.57 37.90
N GLY A 206 -36.37 11.33 38.33
CA GLY A 206 -36.05 10.48 39.47
C GLY A 206 -36.39 9.00 39.26
N GLU A 207 -36.51 8.56 38.00
CA GLU A 207 -36.93 7.21 37.61
C GLU A 207 -35.98 6.65 36.55
N LYS A 208 -35.68 5.35 36.61
CA LYS A 208 -34.86 4.68 35.59
C LYS A 208 -35.65 4.49 34.29
N SER A 209 -34.98 4.63 33.15
CA SER A 209 -35.63 4.57 31.83
C SER A 209 -36.34 3.23 31.58
N ILE A 210 -35.83 2.13 32.16
CA ILE A 210 -36.42 0.79 32.08
C ILE A 210 -37.74 0.66 32.87
N ASP A 211 -37.84 1.33 34.01
CA ASP A 211 -39.06 1.35 34.82
C ASP A 211 -40.09 2.31 34.18
N PHE A 212 -39.60 3.46 33.72
CA PHE A 212 -40.37 4.48 33.03
C PHE A 212 -41.08 3.93 31.79
N ILE A 213 -40.38 3.23 30.89
CA ILE A 213 -40.98 2.74 29.63
C ILE A 213 -42.13 1.76 29.89
N THR A 214 -42.04 0.96 30.95
CA THR A 214 -43.06 -0.01 31.34
C THR A 214 -44.33 0.71 31.78
N LYS A 215 -44.19 1.77 32.58
CA LYS A 215 -45.30 2.63 33.03
C LYS A 215 -45.89 3.47 31.89
N PHE A 216 -45.04 3.97 30.99
CA PHE A 216 -45.45 4.72 29.82
C PHE A 216 -46.31 3.88 28.87
N ARG A 217 -45.89 2.65 28.57
CA ARG A 217 -46.67 1.70 27.76
C ARG A 217 -47.99 1.27 28.43
N ALA A 218 -48.05 1.29 29.75
CA ALA A 218 -49.27 1.05 30.52
C ALA A 218 -50.24 2.26 30.55
N GLY A 219 -49.90 3.38 29.90
CA GLY A 219 -50.75 4.56 29.79
C GLY A 219 -50.77 5.46 31.04
N GLN A 220 -49.83 5.29 31.97
CA GLN A 220 -49.84 6.02 33.26
C GLN A 220 -49.53 7.53 33.16
N TYR A 221 -49.07 8.00 31.99
CA TYR A 221 -48.50 9.35 31.85
C TYR A 221 -49.29 10.29 30.93
N GLY A 222 -50.40 9.87 30.33
CA GLY A 222 -51.23 10.72 29.43
C GLY A 222 -50.46 11.29 28.23
N ASP A 223 -50.93 12.40 27.65
CA ASP A 223 -50.31 13.11 26.51
C ASP A 223 -49.14 14.03 26.93
N ASP A 224 -48.22 13.53 27.78
CA ASP A 224 -47.03 14.28 28.17
C ASP A 224 -45.97 14.23 27.06
N SER A 225 -45.86 15.34 26.31
CA SER A 225 -44.93 15.45 25.17
C SER A 225 -43.43 15.29 25.52
N ASP A 226 -43.02 15.55 26.77
CA ASP A 226 -41.61 15.41 27.17
C ASP A 226 -41.30 13.96 27.57
N LYS A 227 -42.24 13.29 28.24
CA LYS A 227 -42.16 11.85 28.51
C LYS A 227 -42.27 11.02 27.22
N ALA A 228 -43.08 11.46 26.25
CA ALA A 228 -43.12 10.83 24.93
C ALA A 228 -41.74 10.87 24.23
N LYS A 229 -41.02 12.00 24.29
CA LYS A 229 -39.65 12.11 23.77
C LYS A 229 -38.64 11.24 24.52
N TRP A 230 -38.81 11.09 25.84
CA TRP A 230 -37.98 10.17 26.63
C TRP A 230 -38.22 8.71 26.20
N ALA A 231 -39.49 8.32 26.02
CA ALA A 231 -39.86 6.99 25.56
C ALA A 231 -39.26 6.68 24.18
N GLU A 232 -39.41 7.60 23.21
CA GLU A 232 -38.82 7.50 21.87
C GLU A 232 -37.30 7.30 21.94
N LYS A 233 -36.59 8.13 22.72
CA LYS A 233 -35.14 8.00 22.90
C LYS A 233 -34.71 6.68 23.53
N TYR A 234 -35.50 6.15 24.47
CA TYR A 234 -35.20 4.86 25.09
C TYR A 234 -35.46 3.71 24.10
N GLU A 235 -36.50 3.80 23.29
CA GLU A 235 -36.79 2.82 22.23
C GLU A 235 -35.73 2.84 21.12
N GLU A 236 -35.16 4.01 20.79
CA GLU A 236 -33.99 4.13 19.90
C GLU A 236 -32.71 3.54 20.52
N PHE A 237 -32.57 3.63 21.86
CA PHE A 237 -31.40 3.15 22.59
C PHE A 237 -31.32 1.62 22.67
N LEU A 238 -32.43 0.92 22.86
CA LEU A 238 -32.47 -0.54 22.99
C LEU A 238 -31.79 -1.31 21.84
N PRO A 239 -32.08 -1.05 20.54
CA PRO A 239 -31.40 -1.75 19.45
C PRO A 239 -29.91 -1.38 19.35
N LEU A 240 -29.54 -0.15 19.74
CA LEU A 240 -28.14 0.28 19.79
C LEU A 240 -27.36 -0.47 20.87
N GLU A 241 -27.91 -0.58 22.08
CA GLU A 241 -27.29 -1.30 23.20
C GLU A 241 -27.14 -2.79 22.89
N LYS A 242 -28.18 -3.42 22.30
CA LYS A 242 -28.09 -4.81 21.86
C LYS A 242 -27.00 -5.00 20.81
N SER A 243 -26.94 -4.13 19.79
CA SER A 243 -25.90 -4.18 18.77
C SER A 243 -24.50 -4.02 19.36
N TYR A 244 -24.34 -3.16 20.36
CA TYR A 244 -23.06 -2.97 21.06
C TYR A 244 -22.63 -4.24 21.80
N GLU A 245 -23.52 -4.86 22.59
CA GLU A 245 -23.19 -6.10 23.31
C GLU A 245 -22.89 -7.26 22.35
N ASP A 246 -23.66 -7.40 21.26
CA ASP A 246 -23.42 -8.41 20.23
C ASP A 246 -22.03 -8.22 19.55
N LEU A 247 -21.67 -6.97 19.22
CA LEU A 247 -20.35 -6.64 18.66
C LEU A 247 -19.22 -6.85 19.66
N LYS A 248 -19.42 -6.44 20.91
CA LYS A 248 -18.44 -6.61 21.99
C LYS A 248 -18.14 -8.08 22.25
N GLN A 249 -19.16 -8.93 22.22
CA GLN A 249 -18.98 -10.38 22.33
C GLN A 249 -18.15 -10.92 21.15
N LYS A 250 -18.44 -10.50 19.91
CA LYS A 250 -17.67 -10.90 18.72
C LYS A 250 -16.21 -10.45 18.81
N VAL A 251 -15.96 -9.19 19.19
CA VAL A 251 -14.61 -8.64 19.32
C VAL A 251 -13.81 -9.34 20.42
N SER A 252 -14.45 -9.69 21.55
CA SER A 252 -13.79 -10.44 22.62
C SER A 252 -13.33 -11.85 22.21
N GLY A 253 -13.91 -12.41 21.14
CA GLY A 253 -13.53 -13.70 20.58
C GLY A 253 -12.49 -13.63 19.46
N ILE A 254 -11.98 -12.45 19.12
CA ILE A 254 -10.98 -12.27 18.07
C ILE A 254 -9.65 -12.90 18.52
N THR A 255 -9.01 -13.59 17.58
CA THR A 255 -7.65 -14.13 17.73
C THR A 255 -6.83 -13.78 16.51
N VAL A 256 -5.51 -13.68 16.68
CA VAL A 256 -4.57 -13.49 15.57
C VAL A 256 -4.74 -14.57 14.49
N ALA A 257 -4.47 -14.23 13.23
CA ALA A 257 -4.54 -15.18 12.13
C ALA A 257 -3.46 -16.27 12.31
N LYS A 258 -3.85 -17.55 12.29
CA LYS A 258 -2.93 -18.69 12.45
C LYS A 258 -2.78 -19.48 11.16
N ARG A 259 -3.82 -19.59 10.35
CA ARG A 259 -3.80 -20.39 9.11
C ARG A 259 -3.75 -19.47 7.90
N LEU A 260 -2.59 -19.41 7.25
CA LEU A 260 -2.34 -18.54 6.11
C LEU A 260 -2.25 -19.34 4.81
N ALA A 261 -2.87 -18.84 3.75
CA ALA A 261 -2.78 -19.42 2.41
C ALA A 261 -2.14 -18.44 1.44
N PHE A 262 -0.99 -18.78 0.86
CA PHE A 262 -0.34 -18.00 -0.19
C PHE A 262 -0.66 -18.60 -1.55
N VAL A 263 -1.30 -17.82 -2.42
CA VAL A 263 -1.66 -18.24 -3.78
C VAL A 263 -0.64 -17.68 -4.75
N GLN A 264 0.13 -18.56 -5.40
CA GLN A 264 1.15 -18.17 -6.36
C GLN A 264 0.56 -17.88 -7.73
N CYS A 265 1.33 -17.13 -8.54
CA CYS A 265 1.04 -16.87 -9.94
C CYS A 265 -0.30 -16.12 -10.16
N VAL A 266 -0.68 -15.22 -9.26
CA VAL A 266 -1.91 -14.42 -9.43
C VAL A 266 -1.67 -13.37 -10.52
N GLY A 267 -2.28 -13.55 -11.68
CA GLY A 267 -2.06 -12.72 -12.88
C GLY A 267 -0.78 -13.03 -13.66
N SER A 268 0.11 -13.89 -13.14
CA SER A 268 1.34 -14.35 -13.83
C SER A 268 1.17 -15.76 -14.37
N ARG A 269 1.89 -16.11 -15.43
CA ARG A 269 1.76 -17.42 -16.10
C ARG A 269 0.29 -17.75 -16.41
N ASP A 270 -0.49 -16.72 -16.71
CA ASP A 270 -1.91 -16.79 -17.03
C ASP A 270 -2.09 -16.13 -18.41
N PHE A 271 -2.52 -16.91 -19.40
CA PHE A 271 -2.70 -16.44 -20.77
C PHE A 271 -3.82 -15.40 -20.92
N ARG A 272 -4.70 -15.26 -19.92
CA ARG A 272 -5.70 -14.19 -19.86
C ARG A 272 -5.07 -12.82 -19.56
N PHE A 273 -3.90 -12.81 -18.90
CA PHE A 273 -3.22 -11.61 -18.42
C PHE A 273 -1.74 -11.64 -18.85
N TYR A 274 -0.83 -11.89 -17.92
CA TYR A 274 0.60 -11.96 -18.19
C TYR A 274 1.07 -13.42 -18.35
N PRO A 275 1.50 -13.83 -19.56
CA PRO A 275 1.97 -15.20 -19.80
C PRO A 275 3.39 -15.46 -19.23
N PHE A 276 4.06 -14.43 -18.71
CA PHE A 276 5.39 -14.53 -18.12
C PHE A 276 5.35 -14.80 -16.61
N CYS A 277 6.51 -15.17 -16.06
CA CYS A 277 6.74 -15.30 -14.63
C CYS A 277 7.21 -13.95 -14.06
N SER A 278 6.68 -13.55 -12.90
CA SER A 278 7.06 -12.27 -12.26
C SER A 278 8.43 -12.29 -11.56
N GLY A 279 9.15 -13.41 -11.62
CA GLY A 279 10.53 -13.53 -11.13
C GLY A 279 10.67 -13.62 -9.61
N TYR A 280 9.94 -12.81 -8.84
CA TYR A 280 10.10 -12.70 -7.39
C TYR A 280 9.01 -13.42 -6.57
N CYS A 281 7.85 -13.76 -7.17
CA CYS A 281 6.63 -14.12 -6.44
C CYS A 281 6.80 -15.29 -5.44
N CYS A 282 7.46 -16.36 -5.86
CA CYS A 282 7.69 -17.52 -4.99
C CYS A 282 8.53 -17.18 -3.76
N MET A 283 9.53 -16.32 -3.92
CA MET A 283 10.49 -16.04 -2.85
C MET A 283 9.95 -15.07 -1.81
N HIS A 284 9.21 -14.03 -2.21
CA HIS A 284 8.60 -13.13 -1.22
C HIS A 284 7.50 -13.84 -0.42
N SER A 285 6.71 -14.74 -1.02
CA SER A 285 5.71 -15.50 -0.25
C SER A 285 6.35 -16.43 0.78
N ILE A 286 7.47 -17.07 0.45
CA ILE A 286 8.24 -17.86 1.44
C ILE A 286 8.77 -16.93 2.53
N LYS A 287 9.29 -15.76 2.16
CA LYS A 287 9.80 -14.77 3.11
C LYS A 287 8.71 -14.26 4.05
N GLU A 288 7.58 -13.83 3.52
CA GLU A 288 6.40 -13.37 4.27
C GLU A 288 5.88 -14.46 5.21
N ALA A 289 5.78 -15.71 4.74
CA ALA A 289 5.37 -16.84 5.57
C ALA A 289 6.36 -17.13 6.72
N ILE A 290 7.67 -17.02 6.47
CA ILE A 290 8.69 -17.15 7.54
C ILE A 290 8.56 -16.02 8.55
N ILE A 291 8.42 -14.76 8.09
CA ILE A 291 8.27 -13.59 8.97
C ILE A 291 6.99 -13.69 9.80
N ALA A 292 5.88 -14.10 9.19
CA ALA A 292 4.62 -14.36 9.90
C ALA A 292 4.81 -15.39 11.01
N HIS A 293 5.59 -16.45 10.77
CA HIS A 293 5.94 -17.45 11.78
C HIS A 293 6.90 -16.92 12.85
N GLU A 294 7.80 -16.00 12.52
CA GLU A 294 8.68 -15.35 13.49
C GLU A 294 7.92 -14.41 14.43
N HIS A 295 6.92 -13.70 13.90
CA HIS A 295 6.02 -12.83 14.66
C HIS A 295 5.05 -13.65 15.52
N GLU A 296 4.45 -14.70 14.94
CA GLU A 296 3.45 -15.56 15.58
C GLU A 296 3.80 -17.05 15.36
N ARG A 297 4.43 -17.67 16.36
CA ARG A 297 5.00 -19.03 16.28
C ARG A 297 3.99 -20.14 16.04
N GLU A 298 2.72 -19.88 16.32
CA GLU A 298 1.63 -20.84 16.09
C GLU A 298 1.09 -20.80 14.65
N THR A 299 1.58 -19.89 13.81
CA THR A 299 1.12 -19.81 12.42
C THR A 299 1.55 -21.04 11.62
N ALA A 300 0.64 -21.46 10.73
CA ALA A 300 0.82 -22.50 9.73
C ALA A 300 0.50 -21.90 8.37
N SER A 301 1.49 -21.89 7.48
CA SER A 301 1.35 -21.32 6.14
C SER A 301 1.29 -22.41 5.09
N THR A 302 0.35 -22.32 4.16
CA THR A 302 0.28 -23.19 2.98
C THR A 302 0.55 -22.36 1.73
N ILE A 303 1.57 -22.72 0.96
CA ILE A 303 1.91 -22.07 -0.30
C ILE A 303 1.44 -22.94 -1.46
N PHE A 304 0.45 -22.43 -2.21
CA PHE A 304 -0.13 -23.07 -3.39
C PHE A 304 0.56 -22.59 -4.65
N GLY A 305 1.28 -23.47 -5.34
CA GLY A 305 1.94 -23.11 -6.60
C GLY A 305 2.04 -24.26 -7.60
N MET A 306 2.12 -23.92 -8.88
CA MET A 306 2.40 -24.90 -9.95
C MET A 306 3.84 -25.43 -9.84
N ASP A 307 4.76 -24.49 -9.63
CA ASP A 307 6.19 -24.71 -9.39
C ASP A 307 6.64 -23.69 -8.33
N ILE A 308 7.60 -24.07 -7.48
CA ILE A 308 8.27 -23.13 -6.57
C ILE A 308 9.61 -22.77 -7.20
N ARG A 309 9.73 -21.54 -7.72
CA ARG A 309 10.92 -21.05 -8.41
C ARG A 309 11.89 -20.35 -7.46
N ALA A 310 12.68 -21.16 -6.75
CA ALA A 310 13.73 -20.70 -5.85
C ALA A 310 15.07 -20.51 -6.60
N VAL A 311 15.10 -19.57 -7.54
CA VAL A 311 16.24 -19.36 -8.45
C VAL A 311 17.18 -18.29 -7.92
N GLY A 312 18.39 -18.68 -7.50
CA GLY A 312 19.37 -17.75 -6.93
C GLY A 312 20.25 -18.42 -5.88
N LYS A 313 21.31 -17.73 -5.46
CA LYS A 313 22.21 -18.23 -4.41
C LYS A 313 21.48 -18.26 -3.07
N GLY A 314 21.35 -19.43 -2.46
CA GLY A 314 20.73 -19.60 -1.14
C GLY A 314 19.20 -19.71 -1.17
N PHE A 315 18.55 -19.63 -2.34
CA PHE A 315 17.08 -19.58 -2.42
C PHE A 315 16.43 -20.93 -2.17
N GLU A 316 17.02 -22.03 -2.65
CA GLU A 316 16.52 -23.38 -2.37
C GLU A 316 16.69 -23.72 -0.89
N GLU A 317 17.83 -23.35 -0.29
CA GLU A 317 18.07 -23.48 1.14
C GLU A 317 17.07 -22.66 1.96
N TYR A 318 16.69 -21.47 1.49
CA TYR A 318 15.67 -20.63 2.10
C TYR A 318 14.28 -21.29 2.09
N LYS A 319 13.90 -21.90 0.96
CA LYS A 319 12.67 -22.69 0.82
C LYS A 319 12.67 -23.91 1.75
N ILE A 320 13.77 -24.66 1.79
CA ILE A 320 13.94 -25.82 2.69
C ILE A 320 13.82 -25.37 4.16
N ARG A 321 14.45 -24.25 4.51
CA ARG A 321 14.36 -23.66 5.85
C ARG A 321 12.91 -23.34 6.22
N GLY A 322 12.15 -22.73 5.31
CA GLY A 322 10.74 -22.43 5.52
C GLY A 322 9.90 -23.68 5.85
N GLY A 323 10.11 -24.77 5.13
CA GLY A 323 9.43 -26.05 5.40
C GLY A 323 9.83 -26.70 6.72
N ASN A 324 11.13 -26.68 7.04
CA ASN A 324 11.66 -27.40 8.21
C ASN A 324 11.51 -26.61 9.53
N HIS A 325 11.53 -25.27 9.49
CA HIS A 325 11.65 -24.43 10.69
C HIS A 325 10.57 -23.36 10.83
N SER A 326 9.67 -23.20 9.85
CA SER A 326 8.67 -22.12 9.84
C SER A 326 7.26 -22.59 9.51
N ASN A 327 6.99 -23.89 9.68
CA ASN A 327 5.65 -24.49 9.51
C ASN A 327 5.01 -24.16 8.14
N ILE A 328 5.82 -24.19 7.08
CA ILE A 328 5.36 -23.95 5.71
C ILE A 328 5.10 -25.28 5.00
N THR A 329 3.88 -25.45 4.50
CA THR A 329 3.51 -26.56 3.62
C THR A 329 3.46 -26.09 2.17
N TYR A 330 4.18 -26.78 1.28
CA TYR A 330 4.16 -26.50 -0.16
C TYR A 330 3.21 -27.46 -0.88
N VAL A 331 2.13 -26.91 -1.45
CA VAL A 331 1.14 -27.68 -2.21
C VAL A 331 1.35 -27.42 -3.70
N ARG A 332 1.54 -28.51 -4.46
CA ARG A 332 1.60 -28.44 -5.91
C ARG A 332 0.19 -28.45 -6.49
N GLY A 333 -0.35 -27.27 -6.73
CA GLY A 333 -1.71 -27.08 -7.22
C GLY A 333 -1.99 -25.61 -7.49
N ARG A 334 -2.73 -25.32 -8.56
CA ARG A 334 -3.28 -23.99 -8.80
C ARG A 334 -4.64 -23.92 -8.10
N VAL A 335 -4.87 -22.85 -7.34
CA VAL A 335 -6.16 -22.58 -6.71
C VAL A 335 -7.21 -22.32 -7.79
N ALA A 336 -8.34 -23.01 -7.69
CA ALA A 336 -9.47 -22.89 -8.61
C ALA A 336 -10.33 -21.68 -8.22
N GLU A 337 -10.74 -21.59 -6.96
CA GLU A 337 -11.59 -20.51 -6.44
C GLU A 337 -11.39 -20.30 -4.94
N ILE A 338 -11.87 -19.14 -4.46
CA ILE A 338 -11.94 -18.77 -3.05
C ILE A 338 -13.38 -18.38 -2.72
N THR A 339 -13.97 -19.02 -1.71
CA THR A 339 -15.33 -18.73 -1.24
C THR A 339 -15.31 -18.21 0.20
N GLU A 340 -16.39 -17.57 0.65
CA GLU A 340 -16.48 -17.06 2.03
C GLU A 340 -17.10 -18.15 2.91
N GLY A 341 -16.36 -18.61 3.91
CA GLY A 341 -16.80 -19.55 4.93
C GLY A 341 -17.35 -18.85 6.18
N PRO A 342 -17.61 -19.62 7.26
CA PRO A 342 -18.03 -19.07 8.55
C PRO A 342 -17.05 -18.02 9.07
N GLY A 343 -17.54 -17.00 9.77
CA GLY A 343 -16.68 -15.97 10.36
C GLY A 343 -15.92 -15.11 9.35
N ARG A 344 -16.35 -15.09 8.06
CA ARG A 344 -15.68 -14.40 6.95
C ARG A 344 -14.30 -14.97 6.58
N ASN A 345 -14.01 -16.19 7.03
CA ASN A 345 -12.77 -16.87 6.69
C ASN A 345 -12.82 -17.37 5.22
N PRO A 346 -11.77 -17.13 4.42
CA PRO A 346 -11.70 -17.65 3.06
C PRO A 346 -11.53 -19.17 3.04
N VAL A 347 -12.30 -19.84 2.18
CA VAL A 347 -12.18 -21.26 1.87
C VAL A 347 -11.59 -21.42 0.47
N VAL A 348 -10.41 -22.03 0.40
CA VAL A 348 -9.63 -22.21 -0.83
C VAL A 348 -9.91 -23.59 -1.41
N THR A 349 -10.41 -23.64 -2.65
CA THR A 349 -10.62 -24.89 -3.40
C THR A 349 -9.49 -25.07 -4.42
N TYR A 350 -8.82 -26.21 -4.38
CA TYR A 350 -7.65 -26.50 -5.22
C TYR A 350 -7.51 -27.99 -5.52
N GLU A 351 -6.81 -28.33 -6.60
CA GLU A 351 -6.38 -29.69 -6.89
C GLU A 351 -4.98 -29.93 -6.32
N ASP A 352 -4.84 -30.91 -5.43
CA ASP A 352 -3.54 -31.44 -5.04
C ASP A 352 -3.05 -32.41 -6.11
N THR A 353 -2.13 -31.98 -6.95
CA THR A 353 -1.67 -32.78 -8.10
C THR A 353 -0.82 -33.99 -7.69
N LYS A 354 -0.30 -34.05 -6.46
CA LYS A 354 0.42 -35.23 -5.94
C LYS A 354 -0.57 -36.32 -5.56
N GLU A 355 -1.65 -35.93 -4.89
CA GLU A 355 -2.70 -36.87 -4.46
C GLU A 355 -3.79 -37.10 -5.52
N ARG A 356 -3.84 -36.25 -6.55
CA ARG A 356 -4.89 -36.23 -7.60
C ARG A 356 -6.28 -36.08 -7.00
N LYS A 357 -6.42 -35.20 -6.02
CA LYS A 357 -7.67 -34.93 -5.31
C LYS A 357 -7.96 -33.44 -5.27
N VAL A 358 -9.22 -33.09 -5.52
CA VAL A 358 -9.74 -31.76 -5.23
C VAL A 358 -10.00 -31.67 -3.73
N LYS A 359 -9.49 -30.61 -3.10
CA LYS A 359 -9.63 -30.33 -1.68
C LYS A 359 -10.17 -28.91 -1.51
N SER A 360 -10.92 -28.70 -0.44
CA SER A 360 -11.32 -27.38 0.03
C SER A 360 -10.86 -27.22 1.47
N GLN A 361 -10.18 -26.11 1.76
CA GLN A 361 -9.61 -25.85 3.07
C GLN A 361 -9.86 -24.41 3.49
N GLU A 362 -10.33 -24.23 4.72
CA GLU A 362 -10.53 -22.92 5.34
C GLU A 362 -9.20 -22.33 5.84
N PHE A 363 -9.05 -21.01 5.71
CA PHE A 363 -7.90 -20.23 6.18
C PHE A 363 -8.38 -18.97 6.88
N ASP A 364 -7.56 -18.45 7.79
CA ASP A 364 -7.82 -17.18 8.47
C ASP A 364 -7.56 -15.99 7.53
N MET A 365 -6.60 -16.16 6.61
CA MET A 365 -6.24 -15.17 5.60
C MET A 365 -5.68 -15.84 4.34
N VAL A 366 -6.04 -15.30 3.17
CA VAL A 366 -5.43 -15.65 1.89
C VAL A 366 -4.62 -14.47 1.37
N ILE A 367 -3.38 -14.74 0.99
CA ILE A 367 -2.42 -13.79 0.44
C ILE A 367 -2.22 -14.12 -1.05
N LEU A 368 -2.55 -13.17 -1.92
CA LEU A 368 -2.44 -13.27 -3.36
C LEU A 368 -1.07 -12.74 -3.82
N ALA A 369 -0.19 -13.63 -4.29
CA ALA A 369 1.11 -13.25 -4.84
C ALA A 369 0.93 -12.73 -6.28
N THR A 370 0.64 -11.43 -6.38
CA THR A 370 0.28 -10.73 -7.62
C THR A 370 1.45 -10.54 -8.57
N ALA A 371 1.14 -10.47 -9.86
CA ALA A 371 2.11 -10.27 -10.90
C ALA A 371 2.77 -8.88 -10.84
N CYS A 372 4.02 -8.85 -11.30
CA CYS A 372 4.73 -7.64 -11.68
C CYS A 372 4.08 -7.08 -12.95
N ALA A 373 3.35 -5.98 -12.81
CA ALA A 373 2.76 -5.25 -13.91
C ALA A 373 3.65 -4.04 -14.26
N PRO A 374 3.71 -3.65 -15.54
CA PRO A 374 4.33 -2.39 -15.92
C PRO A 374 3.76 -1.22 -15.11
N THR A 375 4.63 -0.31 -14.68
CA THR A 375 4.19 0.83 -13.86
C THR A 375 3.22 1.73 -14.62
N ARG A 376 2.21 2.26 -13.93
CA ARG A 376 1.31 3.29 -14.44
C ARG A 376 2.12 4.50 -14.90
N GLY A 377 1.81 5.01 -16.09
CA GLY A 377 2.53 6.13 -16.69
C GLY A 377 3.73 5.73 -17.56
N ILE A 378 4.08 4.44 -17.66
CA ILE A 378 5.25 4.01 -18.45
C ILE A 378 5.09 4.30 -19.94
N ALA A 379 3.87 4.22 -20.47
CA ALA A 379 3.58 4.51 -21.88
C ALA A 379 3.78 6.00 -22.19
N GLU A 380 3.31 6.87 -21.31
CA GLU A 380 3.52 8.32 -21.41
C GLU A 380 5.01 8.66 -21.27
N LEU A 381 5.71 8.05 -20.30
CA LEU A 381 7.14 8.24 -20.13
C LEU A 381 7.93 7.76 -21.35
N ALA A 382 7.58 6.59 -21.91
CA ALA A 382 8.20 6.05 -23.10
C ALA A 382 8.03 6.99 -24.30
N LYS A 383 6.82 7.55 -24.47
CA LYS A 383 6.54 8.58 -25.49
C LYS A 383 7.36 9.84 -25.27
N THR A 384 7.48 10.32 -24.03
CA THR A 384 8.29 11.52 -23.68
C THR A 384 9.78 11.31 -23.97
N LEU A 385 10.28 10.09 -23.78
CA LEU A 385 11.68 9.74 -24.02
C LEU A 385 11.96 9.25 -25.46
N GLY A 386 10.92 8.95 -26.24
CA GLY A 386 11.05 8.36 -27.57
C GLY A 386 11.49 6.88 -27.57
N VAL A 387 11.43 6.19 -26.42
CA VAL A 387 11.83 4.78 -26.31
C VAL A 387 10.66 3.84 -26.66
N GLU A 388 10.98 2.68 -27.21
CA GLU A 388 9.97 1.65 -27.50
C GLU A 388 9.67 0.80 -26.27
N LEU A 389 8.42 0.35 -26.19
CA LEU A 389 8.01 -0.69 -25.25
C LEU A 389 7.95 -2.05 -25.97
N ASP A 390 8.12 -3.12 -25.21
CA ASP A 390 7.89 -4.48 -25.68
C ASP A 390 6.39 -4.82 -25.73
N LYS A 391 6.06 -6.04 -26.16
CA LYS A 391 4.66 -6.51 -26.26
C LYS A 391 3.93 -6.61 -24.91
N TYR A 392 4.64 -6.46 -23.79
CA TYR A 392 4.11 -6.51 -22.44
C TYR A 392 4.15 -5.14 -21.74
N ASN A 393 4.50 -4.08 -22.47
CA ASN A 393 4.66 -2.71 -21.98
C ASN A 393 5.82 -2.46 -21.01
N PHE A 394 6.86 -3.30 -21.03
CA PHE A 394 8.14 -2.97 -20.41
C PHE A 394 9.05 -2.25 -21.42
N ILE A 395 10.07 -1.52 -20.97
CA ILE A 395 11.00 -0.85 -21.88
C ILE A 395 11.78 -1.88 -22.68
N LYS A 396 11.69 -1.77 -24.01
CA LYS A 396 12.29 -2.71 -24.94
C LYS A 396 13.81 -2.58 -24.92
N THR A 397 14.48 -3.71 -24.73
CA THR A 397 15.94 -3.85 -24.84
C THR A 397 16.31 -5.06 -25.71
N SER A 398 17.60 -5.30 -25.90
CA SER A 398 18.12 -6.47 -26.64
C SER A 398 18.81 -7.46 -25.70
N PRO A 399 18.74 -8.78 -25.94
CA PRO A 399 19.50 -9.75 -25.15
C PRO A 399 21.02 -9.50 -25.10
N LEU A 400 21.58 -8.86 -26.14
CA LEU A 400 23.01 -8.52 -26.20
C LEU A 400 23.34 -7.19 -25.49
N SER A 401 22.33 -6.38 -25.21
CA SER A 401 22.47 -5.05 -24.59
C SER A 401 21.28 -4.83 -23.65
N PRO A 402 21.25 -5.52 -22.50
CA PRO A 402 20.03 -5.67 -21.69
C PRO A 402 19.60 -4.39 -20.98
N VAL A 403 20.48 -3.39 -20.87
CA VAL A 403 20.21 -2.09 -20.24
C VAL A 403 20.08 -0.94 -21.24
N ASP A 404 20.39 -1.19 -22.52
CA ASP A 404 20.34 -0.19 -23.58
C ASP A 404 18.93 -0.18 -24.17
N THR A 405 18.31 1.01 -24.21
CA THR A 405 16.98 1.18 -24.84
C THR A 405 17.12 1.31 -26.36
N THR A 406 16.01 1.51 -27.05
CA THR A 406 16.00 1.80 -28.50
C THR A 406 16.55 3.20 -28.85
N VAL A 407 16.80 4.06 -27.86
CA VAL A 407 17.33 5.41 -28.07
C VAL A 407 18.75 5.51 -27.48
N PRO A 408 19.76 5.85 -28.28
CA PRO A 408 21.13 6.07 -27.79
C PRO A 408 21.18 7.11 -26.66
N GLY A 409 21.98 6.83 -25.63
CA GLY A 409 22.12 7.70 -24.46
C GLY A 409 20.99 7.58 -23.42
N ILE A 410 19.95 6.77 -23.70
CA ILE A 410 18.90 6.42 -22.75
C ILE A 410 19.00 4.93 -22.40
N PHE A 411 19.07 4.65 -21.11
CA PHE A 411 19.23 3.32 -20.54
C PHE A 411 18.06 2.97 -19.63
N VAL A 412 17.91 1.70 -19.27
CA VAL A 412 16.90 1.22 -18.33
C VAL A 412 17.50 0.25 -17.33
N CYS A 413 16.95 0.21 -16.11
CA CYS A 413 17.29 -0.80 -15.12
C CYS A 413 16.09 -1.18 -14.24
N GLY A 414 16.20 -2.34 -13.59
CA GLY A 414 15.20 -2.82 -12.64
C GLY A 414 13.89 -3.20 -13.32
N CYS A 415 12.81 -3.21 -12.55
CA CYS A 415 11.52 -3.70 -13.04
C CYS A 415 10.87 -2.87 -14.17
N ALA A 416 11.45 -1.73 -14.54
CA ALA A 416 11.05 -1.01 -15.75
C ALA A 416 11.42 -1.76 -17.05
N GLN A 417 12.43 -2.64 -16.98
CA GLN A 417 12.89 -3.47 -18.10
C GLN A 417 12.20 -4.84 -18.16
N ALA A 418 12.04 -5.52 -17.02
CA ALA A 418 11.33 -6.79 -16.89
C ALA A 418 11.13 -7.16 -15.41
N PRO A 419 10.23 -8.11 -15.07
CA PRO A 419 10.12 -8.59 -13.70
C PRO A 419 11.40 -9.24 -13.17
N MET A 420 11.92 -8.75 -12.04
CA MET A 420 13.14 -9.25 -11.40
C MET A 420 13.13 -9.02 -9.88
N ASP A 421 14.15 -9.53 -9.19
CA ASP A 421 14.34 -9.29 -7.76
C ASP A 421 15.25 -8.08 -7.46
N VAL A 422 15.46 -7.79 -6.18
CA VAL A 422 16.27 -6.65 -5.74
C VAL A 422 17.76 -6.83 -6.11
N PRO A 423 18.43 -7.96 -5.82
CA PRO A 423 19.81 -8.18 -6.26
C PRO A 423 20.02 -7.96 -7.77
N GLU A 424 19.14 -8.49 -8.61
CA GLU A 424 19.22 -8.31 -10.06
C GLU A 424 18.99 -6.85 -10.45
N SER A 425 18.01 -6.17 -9.83
CA SER A 425 17.76 -4.74 -10.04
C SER A 425 18.98 -3.87 -9.70
N VAL A 426 19.66 -4.17 -8.60
CA VAL A 426 20.87 -3.44 -8.16
C VAL A 426 22.04 -3.69 -9.10
N ALA A 427 22.21 -4.93 -9.57
CA ALA A 427 23.22 -5.27 -10.56
C ALA A 427 22.96 -4.54 -11.88
N GLN A 428 21.73 -4.56 -12.39
CA GLN A 428 21.36 -3.82 -13.60
C GLN A 428 21.53 -2.31 -13.44
N ALA A 429 21.18 -1.73 -12.29
CA ALA A 429 21.38 -0.30 -12.04
C ALA A 429 22.86 0.09 -12.12
N SER A 430 23.75 -0.77 -11.62
CA SER A 430 25.20 -0.56 -11.72
C SER A 430 25.68 -0.64 -13.18
N SER A 431 25.18 -1.60 -13.96
CA SER A 431 25.48 -1.71 -15.40
C SER A 431 24.98 -0.51 -16.19
N ALA A 432 23.75 -0.05 -15.94
CA ALA A 432 23.18 1.13 -16.57
C ALA A 432 23.96 2.40 -16.22
N ALA A 433 24.42 2.53 -14.97
CA ALA A 433 25.28 3.64 -14.55
C ALA A 433 26.62 3.66 -15.28
N ALA A 434 27.26 2.49 -15.47
CA ALA A 434 28.50 2.38 -16.24
C ALA A 434 28.30 2.79 -17.71
N ARG A 435 27.23 2.30 -18.35
CA ARG A 435 26.90 2.66 -19.75
C ARG A 435 26.54 4.13 -19.91
N ALA A 436 25.80 4.70 -18.96
CA ALA A 436 25.49 6.13 -18.94
C ALA A 436 26.74 6.99 -18.79
N ALA A 437 27.67 6.59 -17.92
CA ALA A 437 28.94 7.28 -17.73
C ALA A 437 29.79 7.31 -19.01
N GLU A 438 29.83 6.21 -19.79
CA GLU A 438 30.55 6.18 -21.07
C GLU A 438 30.10 7.29 -22.02
N ILE A 439 28.78 7.49 -22.15
CA ILE A 439 28.21 8.55 -23.01
C ILE A 439 28.48 9.94 -22.44
N ALA A 440 28.29 10.10 -21.13
CA ALA A 440 28.47 11.41 -20.47
C ALA A 440 29.92 11.89 -20.53
N PHE A 441 30.91 11.01 -20.36
CA PHE A 441 32.33 11.38 -20.42
C PHE A 441 32.87 11.55 -21.85
N GLN A 442 32.33 10.81 -22.82
CA GLN A 442 32.72 11.00 -24.23
C GLN A 442 32.39 12.40 -24.74
N SER A 443 31.21 12.92 -24.39
CA SER A 443 30.81 14.27 -24.84
C SER A 443 31.66 15.38 -24.19
N ASP A 444 32.12 15.19 -22.96
CA ASP A 444 33.04 16.13 -22.30
C ASP A 444 34.43 16.10 -22.95
N LEU A 445 34.97 14.91 -23.26
CA LEU A 445 36.25 14.77 -23.96
C LEU A 445 36.23 15.36 -25.38
N GLU A 446 35.11 15.22 -26.10
CA GLU A 446 34.94 15.83 -27.43
C GLU A 446 34.88 17.35 -27.36
N LYS A 447 34.22 17.92 -26.33
CA LYS A 447 34.21 19.37 -26.08
C LYS A 447 35.59 19.90 -25.72
N GLU A 448 36.34 19.21 -24.85
CA GLU A 448 37.71 19.61 -24.49
C GLU A 448 38.64 19.59 -25.72
N ARG A 449 38.52 18.57 -26.57
CA ARG A 449 39.28 18.49 -27.84
C ARG A 449 38.92 19.61 -28.82
N ALA A 450 37.65 20.00 -28.89
CA ALA A 450 37.19 21.08 -29.76
C ALA A 450 37.66 22.47 -29.30
N VAL A 451 37.96 22.67 -28.01
CA VAL A 451 38.51 23.92 -27.45
C VAL A 451 40.05 23.97 -27.51
N ALA A 452 40.71 22.81 -27.63
CA ALA A 452 42.16 22.69 -27.73
C ALA A 452 42.72 22.85 -29.16
N CYS A 453 41.86 22.86 -30.18
CA CYS A 453 42.17 23.22 -31.57
C CYS A 453 41.74 24.66 -31.84
#